data_AF-A0A565AWP1-F1
#
_entry.id   AF-A0A565AWP1-F1
#
_cell.length_a   1.000
_cell.length_b   1.000
_cell.length_c   1.000
_cell.angle_alpha   90.00
_cell.angle_beta   90.00
_cell.angle_gamma   90.00
#
_symmetry.space_group_name_H-M   'P 1'
#
loop_
_entity.id
_entity.type
_entity.pdbx_description
1 polymer ?
#
loop_
_entity_poly.entity_id
_entity_poly.type
_entity_poly.pdbx_seq_one_letter_code
_entity_poly.pdbx_strand_id
1 'polypeptide(L)'
;MPCRDKVCPHGFRSVSMPREGTMFVCGGIVSDSDCPLDVVLKYDMVRNHWTVMNKMITARSFFASGVIDRMIYAAGGNAADLFELDSAEVLNPLDGK
;
A
#
# COMPACT_ATOMS: atom_id res chain seq x y z
N MET A 1 13.36 18.74 -13.76
CA MET A 1 13.78 17.44 -13.23
C MET A 1 13.23 16.34 -14.13
N PRO A 2 14.07 15.45 -14.66
CA PRO A 2 13.63 14.05 -14.68
C PRO A 2 14.77 13.05 -14.42
N CYS A 3 14.50 12.02 -13.63
CA CYS A 3 15.34 10.83 -13.58
C CYS A 3 15.06 9.97 -14.81
N ARG A 4 16.11 9.48 -15.47
CA ARG A 4 16.06 8.75 -16.75
C ARG A 4 15.74 7.26 -16.60
N ASP A 5 15.73 6.75 -15.38
CA ASP A 5 15.36 5.37 -15.08
C ASP A 5 14.14 5.36 -14.15
N LYS A 6 13.10 4.63 -14.55
CA LYS A 6 12.00 4.27 -13.65
C LYS A 6 12.52 3.27 -12.63
N VAL A 7 13.15 3.75 -11.57
CA VAL A 7 13.39 2.94 -10.37
C VAL A 7 12.20 3.13 -9.44
N CYS A 8 11.06 2.55 -9.81
CA CYS A 8 10.09 2.16 -8.80
C CYS A 8 10.52 0.76 -8.34
N PRO A 9 11.24 0.62 -7.21
CA PRO A 9 11.54 -0.71 -6.70
C PRO A 9 10.21 -1.43 -6.48
N HIS A 10 10.11 -2.62 -7.06
CA HIS A 10 8.93 -3.45 -7.06
C HIS A 10 8.62 -3.91 -5.64
N GLY A 11 7.58 -3.38 -5.02
CA GLY A 11 7.18 -3.85 -3.70
C GLY A 11 6.10 -2.95 -3.15
N PHE A 12 6.46 -1.77 -2.68
CA PHE A 12 5.53 -0.93 -1.94
C PHE A 12 4.63 -0.14 -2.87
N ARG A 13 3.32 -0.27 -2.65
CA ARG A 13 2.35 0.54 -3.36
C ARG A 13 1.88 1.66 -2.44
N SER A 14 1.93 2.89 -2.96
CA SER A 14 1.47 4.06 -2.22
C SER A 14 0.27 4.72 -2.86
N VAL A 15 -0.57 5.30 -2.02
CA VAL A 15 -1.67 6.19 -2.42
C VAL A 15 -1.57 7.48 -1.62
N SER A 16 -1.86 8.60 -2.26
CA SER A 16 -1.92 9.91 -1.61
C SER A 16 -3.35 10.41 -1.55
N MET A 17 -3.67 11.08 -0.46
CA MET A 17 -4.92 11.78 -0.19
C MET A 17 -4.57 13.24 0.12
N PRO A 18 -4.31 14.08 -0.92
CA PRO A 18 -3.73 15.40 -0.74
C PRO A 18 -4.64 16.37 0.02
N ARG A 19 -5.97 16.23 -0.14
CA ARG A 19 -6.95 17.09 0.55
C ARG A 19 -6.94 16.86 2.05
N GLU A 20 -6.65 15.63 2.45
CA GLU A 20 -6.58 15.15 3.83
C GLU A 20 -5.17 15.29 4.43
N GLY A 21 -4.18 15.69 3.62
CA GLY A 21 -2.81 15.84 4.09
C GLY A 21 -2.11 14.52 4.40
N THR A 22 -2.51 13.41 3.76
CA THR A 22 -2.04 12.07 4.13
C THR A 22 -1.57 11.22 2.95
N MET A 23 -0.65 10.31 3.22
CA MET A 23 -0.18 9.29 2.28
C MET A 23 -0.20 7.94 2.97
N PHE A 24 -0.55 6.89 2.23
CA PHE A 24 -0.55 5.53 2.72
C PHE A 24 0.44 4.69 1.91
N VAL A 25 1.15 3.82 2.60
CA VAL A 25 2.02 2.80 2.01
C VAL A 25 1.46 1.46 2.45
N CYS A 26 1.09 0.63 1.49
CA CYS A 26 0.45 -0.66 1.73
C CYS A 26 1.31 -1.79 1.15
N GLY A 27 1.34 -2.91 1.89
CA GLY A 27 1.90 -4.18 1.46
C GLY A 27 3.36 -4.10 1.03
N GLY A 28 3.69 -4.85 -0.03
CA GLY A 28 5.01 -4.89 -0.63
C GLY A 28 5.82 -6.10 -0.24
N ILE A 29 7.14 -6.03 -0.39
CA ILE A 29 8.03 -7.19 -0.24
C ILE A 29 9.19 -6.82 0.68
N VAL A 30 9.50 -7.69 1.65
CA VAL A 30 10.74 -7.63 2.43
C VAL A 30 11.84 -8.37 1.66
N SER A 31 12.63 -7.63 0.87
CA SER A 31 13.84 -8.13 0.15
C SER A 31 13.62 -9.22 -0.91
N ASP A 32 14.70 -9.73 -1.52
CA ASP A 32 14.71 -10.74 -2.60
C ASP A 32 14.09 -12.11 -2.22
N SER A 33 13.47 -12.22 -1.06
CA SER A 33 12.91 -13.46 -0.51
C SER A 33 11.44 -13.68 -0.89
N ASP A 34 10.88 -12.88 -1.81
CA ASP A 34 9.47 -12.92 -2.23
C ASP A 34 8.51 -13.10 -1.05
N CYS A 35 8.66 -12.25 -0.03
CA CYS A 35 7.82 -12.26 1.16
C CYS A 35 6.86 -11.06 1.17
N PRO A 36 5.63 -11.22 0.63
CA PRO A 36 4.57 -10.23 0.69
C PRO A 36 4.27 -9.75 2.10
N LEU A 37 3.97 -8.46 2.23
CA LEU A 37 3.59 -7.81 3.48
C LEU A 37 2.10 -7.48 3.52
N ASP A 38 1.56 -7.47 4.74
CA ASP A 38 0.23 -6.98 5.07
C ASP A 38 0.26 -5.59 5.75
N VAL A 39 1.44 -4.97 5.85
CA VAL A 39 1.64 -3.75 6.62
C VAL A 39 1.01 -2.55 5.90
N VAL A 40 0.33 -1.70 6.67
CA VAL A 40 -0.14 -0.39 6.23
C VAL A 40 0.49 0.70 7.09
N LEU A 41 1.15 1.65 6.45
CA LEU A 41 1.71 2.84 7.09
C LEU A 41 0.99 4.08 6.59
N LYS A 42 0.61 4.96 7.51
CA LYS A 42 0.05 6.28 7.22
C LYS A 42 1.08 7.34 7.53
N TYR A 43 1.33 8.23 6.59
CA TYR A 43 2.09 9.45 6.78
C TYR A 43 1.15 10.65 6.88
N ASP A 44 1.30 11.44 7.93
CA ASP A 44 0.64 12.74 8.09
C ASP A 44 1.63 13.83 7.70
N MET A 45 1.29 14.59 6.66
CA MET A 45 2.16 15.62 6.10
C MET A 45 2.28 16.86 7.01
N VAL A 46 1.25 17.16 7.81
CA VAL A 46 1.25 18.33 8.71
C VAL A 46 2.12 18.06 9.92
N ARG A 47 2.01 16.85 10.47
CA ARG A 47 2.76 16.43 11.65
C ARG A 47 4.12 15.83 11.31
N ASN A 48 4.38 15.55 10.03
CA ASN A 48 5.58 14.88 9.55
C ASN A 48 5.87 13.59 10.34
N HIS A 49 4.86 12.75 10.48
CA HIS A 49 4.97 11.52 11.26
C HIS A 49 4.40 10.32 10.51
N TRP A 50 4.98 9.15 10.78
CA TRP A 50 4.44 7.87 10.34
C TRP A 50 3.65 7.21 11.47
N THR A 51 2.55 6.57 11.13
CA THR A 51 1.71 5.79 12.04
C THR A 51 1.45 4.42 11.43
N VAL A 52 1.65 3.37 12.21
CA VAL A 52 1.28 2.01 11.81
C VAL A 52 -0.24 1.90 11.90
N MET A 53 -0.88 1.55 10.79
CA MET A 53 -2.31 1.34 10.70
C MET A 53 -2.64 -0.15 10.84
N ASN A 54 -3.94 -0.46 10.78
CA ASN A 54 -4.38 -1.83 10.67
C ASN A 54 -3.81 -2.51 9.42
N LYS A 55 -3.49 -3.80 9.59
CA LYS A 55 -2.95 -4.64 8.52
C LYS A 55 -4.01 -4.91 7.46
N MET A 56 -3.55 -5.14 6.24
CA MET A 56 -4.34 -5.74 5.17
C MET A 56 -4.84 -7.13 5.59
N ILE A 57 -5.96 -7.58 5.02
CA ILE A 57 -6.53 -8.91 5.27
C ILE A 57 -5.60 -9.99 4.69
N THR A 58 -5.03 -9.70 3.53
CA THR A 58 -4.07 -10.58 2.85
C THR A 58 -2.77 -9.82 2.64
N ALA A 59 -1.64 -10.47 2.89
CA ALA A 59 -0.35 -9.91 2.49
C ALA A 59 -0.27 -9.86 0.95
N ARG A 60 0.10 -8.71 0.38
CA ARG A 60 0.10 -8.51 -1.08
C ARG A 60 1.40 -7.87 -1.56
N SER A 61 1.93 -8.39 -2.66
CA SER A 61 2.95 -7.74 -3.50
C SER A 61 2.46 -7.58 -4.94
N PHE A 62 3.11 -6.73 -5.74
CA PHE A 62 2.79 -6.52 -7.17
C PHE A 62 1.31 -6.19 -7.48
N PHE A 63 0.57 -5.61 -6.53
CA PHE A 63 -0.85 -5.31 -6.65
C PHE A 63 -1.11 -3.89 -7.18
N ALA A 64 -2.32 -3.66 -7.69
CA ALA A 64 -2.79 -2.33 -8.05
C ALA A 64 -3.46 -1.64 -6.86
N SER A 65 -3.32 -0.32 -6.75
CA SER A 65 -4.07 0.45 -5.75
C SER A 65 -4.54 1.81 -6.25
N GLY A 66 -5.61 2.30 -5.63
CA GLY A 66 -6.19 3.61 -5.90
C GLY A 66 -7.15 4.06 -4.81
N VAL A 67 -7.60 5.31 -4.93
CA VAL A 67 -8.59 5.90 -4.03
C VAL A 67 -9.90 6.06 -4.79
N ILE A 68 -10.98 5.49 -4.26
CA ILE A 68 -12.35 5.61 -4.80
C ILE A 68 -13.25 5.97 -3.62
N ASP A 69 -14.03 7.05 -3.75
CA ASP A 69 -14.95 7.52 -2.70
C ASP A 69 -14.31 7.65 -1.30
N ARG A 70 -13.07 8.16 -1.27
CA ARG A 70 -12.24 8.32 -0.06
C ARG A 70 -11.83 7.01 0.62
N MET A 71 -12.02 5.87 -0.03
CA MET A 71 -11.56 4.57 0.44
C MET A 71 -10.33 4.13 -0.38
N ILE A 72 -9.42 3.39 0.24
CA ILE A 72 -8.21 2.89 -0.41
C ILE A 72 -8.46 1.47 -0.86
N TYR A 73 -8.29 1.19 -2.14
CA TYR A 73 -8.45 -0.14 -2.70
C TYR A 73 -7.09 -0.75 -3.03
N ALA A 74 -6.93 -2.03 -2.74
CA ALA A 74 -5.81 -2.86 -3.17
C ALA A 74 -6.37 -4.09 -3.89
N ALA A 75 -5.97 -4.30 -5.15
CA ALA A 75 -6.54 -5.33 -6.02
C ALA A 75 -5.46 -6.20 -6.66
N GLY A 76 -5.67 -7.51 -6.61
CA GLY A 76 -4.77 -8.52 -7.17
C GLY A 76 -3.44 -8.62 -6.44
N GLY A 77 -2.39 -8.92 -7.20
CA GLY A 77 -1.03 -9.13 -6.70
C GLY A 77 -0.76 -10.57 -6.33
N ASN A 78 0.30 -10.79 -5.57
CA ASN A 78 0.74 -12.11 -5.13
C ASN A 78 0.63 -12.22 -3.61
N ALA A 79 0.11 -13.36 -3.14
CA ALA A 79 0.05 -13.70 -1.73
C ALA A 79 1.32 -14.39 -1.24
N ALA A 80 1.41 -14.59 0.08
CA ALA A 80 2.57 -15.19 0.75
C ALA A 80 2.88 -16.64 0.31
N ASP A 81 1.92 -17.32 -0.30
CA ASP A 81 2.06 -18.65 -0.89
C ASP A 81 2.46 -18.61 -2.38
N LEU A 82 2.86 -17.43 -2.88
CA LEU A 82 3.27 -17.15 -4.26
C LEU A 82 2.15 -17.29 -5.31
N PHE A 83 0.88 -17.45 -4.90
CA PHE A 83 -0.24 -17.48 -5.81
C PHE A 83 -0.74 -16.08 -6.19
N GLU A 84 -1.21 -15.95 -7.43
CA GLU A 84 -1.89 -14.76 -7.92
C GLU A 84 -3.25 -14.61 -7.21
N LEU A 85 -3.55 -13.40 -6.78
CA LEU A 85 -4.80 -13.07 -6.12
C LEU A 85 -5.84 -12.63 -7.16
N ASP A 86 -7.02 -13.25 -7.11
CA ASP A 86 -8.24 -12.82 -7.81
C ASP A 86 -9.12 -11.90 -6.94
N SER A 87 -8.63 -11.53 -5.75
CA SER A 87 -9.35 -10.74 -4.76
C SER A 87 -8.89 -9.28 -4.71
N ALA A 88 -9.75 -8.43 -4.17
CA ALA A 88 -9.43 -7.06 -3.77
C ALA A 88 -9.89 -6.81 -2.34
N GLU A 89 -9.27 -5.83 -1.68
CA GLU A 89 -9.66 -5.35 -0.38
C GLU A 89 -9.74 -3.83 -0.35
N VAL A 90 -10.49 -3.33 0.63
CA VAL A 90 -10.73 -1.91 0.83
C VAL A 90 -10.38 -1.53 2.26
N LEU A 91 -9.62 -0.45 2.40
CA LEU A 91 -9.24 0.17 3.65
C LEU A 91 -9.98 1.49 3.81
N ASN A 92 -10.65 1.67 4.94
CA ASN A 92 -11.14 2.97 5.37
C ASN A 92 -9.99 3.76 6.02
N PRO A 93 -9.53 4.89 5.44
CA PRO A 93 -8.40 5.66 5.98
C PRO A 93 -8.72 6.42 7.28
N LEU A 94 -10.00 6.53 7.63
CA LEU A 94 -10.47 7.22 8.84
C LEU A 94 -10.59 6.28 10.03
N ASP A 95 -10.83 5.01 9.76
CA ASP A 95 -10.88 4.02 10.81
C ASP A 95 -9.44 3.68 11.20
N GLY A 96 -9.16 3.73 12.51
CA GLY A 96 -7.99 3.03 13.06
C GLY A 96 -8.17 1.52 13.03
N LYS A 97 -9.10 1.00 12.21
CA LYS A 97 -9.48 -0.39 12.06
C LYS A 97 -9.65 -0.79 10.61
#